data_AF-A0A2W6VHE0-F1
#
_entry.id   AF-A0A2W6VHE0-F1
#
_cell.length_a   1.000
_cell.length_b   1.000
_cell.length_c   1.000
_cell.angle_alpha   90.00
_cell.angle_beta   90.00
_cell.angle_gamma   90.00
#
_symmetry.space_group_name_H-M   'P 1'
#
loop_
_entity.id
_entity.type
_entity.pdbx_description
1 polymer ?
#
loop_
_entity_poly.entity_id
_entity_poly.type
_entity_poly.pdbx_seq_one_letter_code
_entity_poly.pdbx_strand_id
1 'polypeptide(L)'
;MSDLRIDTERVRAVGTGLARIAHEFENANVRSDQIAEATGHDGLADAVRSFAHSWDDTRSDMTESITGLGEATTAIADTFEQADQELAAAMDGTSTAPPAASAGGHQVAR
;
A
#
# COMPACT_ATOMS: atom_id res chain seq x y z
N MET A 1 9.18 9.06 29.28
CA MET A 1 9.27 8.57 27.90
C MET A 1 8.54 7.24 27.85
N SER A 2 7.46 7.16 27.09
CA SER A 2 6.78 5.89 26.84
C SER A 2 7.69 5.00 25.99
N ASP A 3 7.92 3.78 26.45
CA ASP A 3 8.65 2.75 25.73
C ASP A 3 7.88 2.40 24.44
N LEU A 4 8.44 2.77 23.29
CA LEU A 4 7.83 2.50 21.99
C LEU A 4 8.29 1.13 21.51
N ARG A 5 7.38 0.15 21.56
CA ARG A 5 7.63 -1.21 21.06
C ARG A 5 6.86 -1.39 19.76
N ILE A 6 7.59 -1.62 18.67
CA ILE A 6 7.02 -1.95 17.36
C ILE A 6 7.54 -3.31 16.89
N ASP A 7 6.65 -4.10 16.33
CA ASP A 7 6.97 -5.36 15.65
C ASP A 7 6.99 -5.07 14.14
N THR A 8 8.18 -4.77 13.60
CA THR A 8 8.34 -4.35 12.20
C THR A 8 7.96 -5.45 11.22
N GLU A 9 8.21 -6.71 11.57
CA GLU A 9 7.80 -7.87 10.77
C GLU A 9 6.27 -7.95 10.67
N ARG A 10 5.57 -7.81 11.79
CA ARG A 10 4.10 -7.81 11.80
C ARG A 10 3.52 -6.65 11.03
N VAL A 11 4.11 -5.47 11.14
CA VAL A 11 3.71 -4.27 10.38
C VAL A 11 3.91 -4.52 8.88
N ARG A 12 5.07 -5.03 8.46
CA ARG A 12 5.33 -5.38 7.05
C ARG A 12 4.38 -6.46 6.53
N ALA A 13 4.03 -7.44 7.35
CA ALA A 13 3.05 -8.46 7.00
C ALA A 13 1.65 -7.87 6.76
N VAL A 14 1.23 -6.86 7.53
CA VAL A 14 -0.02 -6.12 7.28
C VAL A 14 0.03 -5.40 5.94
N GLY A 15 1.12 -4.69 5.63
CA GLY A 15 1.30 -4.02 4.34
C GLY A 15 1.19 -5.00 3.16
N THR A 16 1.85 -6.14 3.27
CA THR A 16 1.80 -7.23 2.25
C THR A 16 0.40 -7.81 2.10
N GLY A 17 -0.32 -7.99 3.22
CA GLY A 17 -1.69 -8.49 3.22
C GLY A 17 -2.66 -7.52 2.54
N LEU A 18 -2.52 -6.22 2.81
CA LEU A 18 -3.33 -5.17 2.17
C LEU A 18 -3.07 -5.12 0.66
N ALA A 19 -1.81 -5.21 0.23
CA ALA A 19 -1.48 -5.27 -1.19
C ALA A 19 -2.15 -6.48 -1.90
N ARG A 20 -2.20 -7.64 -1.23
CA ARG A 20 -2.93 -8.81 -1.77
C ARG A 20 -4.43 -8.55 -1.89
N ILE A 21 -5.04 -7.91 -0.89
CA ILE A 21 -6.48 -7.59 -0.92
C ILE A 21 -6.78 -6.61 -2.05
N ALA A 22 -5.98 -5.55 -2.21
CA ALA A 22 -6.11 -4.59 -3.30
C ALA A 22 -6.05 -5.29 -4.67
N HIS A 23 -5.10 -6.22 -4.86
CA HIS A 23 -4.99 -7.01 -6.08
C HIS A 23 -6.23 -7.88 -6.35
N GLU A 24 -6.82 -8.50 -5.33
CA GLU A 24 -8.06 -9.28 -5.51
C GLU A 24 -9.26 -8.39 -5.89
N PHE A 25 -9.34 -7.18 -5.33
CA PHE A 25 -10.37 -6.21 -5.68
C PHE A 25 -10.24 -5.76 -7.13
N GLU A 26 -9.03 -5.39 -7.58
CA GLU A 26 -8.74 -4.98 -8.95
C GLU A 26 -9.19 -6.05 -9.98
N ASN A 27 -8.91 -7.32 -9.67
CA ASN A 27 -9.23 -8.44 -10.56
C ASN A 27 -10.66 -8.98 -10.44
N ALA A 28 -11.49 -8.42 -9.54
CA ALA A 28 -12.84 -8.91 -9.31
C ALA A 28 -13.75 -8.77 -10.55
N ASN A 29 -13.52 -7.76 -11.39
CA ASN A 29 -14.37 -7.50 -12.56
C ASN A 29 -14.27 -8.59 -13.63
N VAL A 30 -13.08 -9.20 -13.79
CA VAL A 30 -12.83 -10.31 -14.72
C VAL A 30 -13.74 -11.52 -14.43
N ARG A 31 -14.16 -11.69 -13.16
CA ARG A 31 -15.05 -12.78 -12.76
C ARG A 31 -16.50 -12.50 -13.12
N SER A 32 -16.90 -11.24 -13.21
CA SER A 32 -18.30 -10.83 -13.43
C SER A 32 -18.83 -11.27 -14.80
N ASP A 33 -18.01 -11.19 -15.85
CA ASP A 33 -18.42 -11.63 -17.20
C ASP A 33 -18.60 -13.15 -17.26
N GLN A 34 -17.68 -13.91 -16.66
CA GLN A 34 -17.78 -15.36 -16.55
C GLN A 34 -19.01 -15.78 -15.74
N ILE A 35 -19.30 -15.06 -14.65
CA ILE A 35 -20.51 -15.29 -13.85
C ILE A 35 -21.75 -14.98 -14.68
N ALA A 36 -21.77 -13.87 -15.42
CA ALA A 36 -22.89 -13.50 -16.29
C ALA A 36 -23.18 -14.58 -17.34
N GLU A 37 -22.16 -15.12 -18.00
CA GLU A 37 -22.30 -16.23 -18.95
C GLU A 37 -22.82 -17.52 -18.29
N ALA A 38 -22.40 -17.80 -17.05
CA ALA A 38 -22.82 -18.99 -16.32
C ALA A 38 -24.28 -18.95 -15.83
N THR A 39 -24.94 -17.78 -15.85
CA THR A 39 -26.33 -17.64 -15.38
C THR A 39 -27.36 -18.35 -16.26
N GLY A 40 -27.05 -18.58 -17.54
CA GLY A 40 -27.93 -19.29 -18.48
C GLY A 40 -29.23 -18.54 -18.83
N HIS A 41 -29.35 -17.26 -18.45
CA HIS A 41 -30.52 -16.44 -18.74
C HIS A 41 -30.11 -14.99 -19.03
N ASP A 42 -30.46 -14.48 -20.21
CA ASP A 42 -29.98 -13.17 -20.71
C ASP A 42 -30.27 -12.02 -19.75
N GLY A 43 -31.49 -11.94 -19.21
CA GLY A 43 -31.85 -10.88 -18.26
C GLY A 43 -31.09 -10.95 -16.93
N LEU A 44 -30.63 -12.13 -16.53
CA LEU A 44 -29.83 -12.30 -15.31
C LEU A 44 -28.36 -11.96 -15.59
N ALA A 45 -27.86 -12.36 -16.76
CA ALA A 45 -26.54 -11.97 -17.24
C ALA A 45 -26.39 -10.45 -17.32
N ASP A 46 -27.39 -9.75 -17.88
CA ASP A 46 -27.39 -8.29 -17.96
C ASP A 46 -27.44 -7.61 -16.59
N ALA A 47 -28.22 -8.17 -15.65
CA ALA A 47 -28.25 -7.67 -14.27
C ALA A 47 -26.89 -7.82 -13.57
N VAL A 48 -26.21 -8.94 -13.77
CA VAL A 48 -24.85 -9.18 -13.22
C VAL A 48 -23.85 -8.18 -13.79
N ARG A 49 -23.83 -8.00 -15.12
CA ARG A 49 -22.93 -7.04 -15.78
C ARG A 49 -23.21 -5.61 -15.34
N SER A 50 -24.48 -5.20 -15.31
CA SER A 50 -24.88 -3.86 -14.88
C SER A 50 -24.45 -3.58 -13.44
N PHE A 51 -24.64 -4.54 -12.52
CA PHE A 51 -24.13 -4.43 -11.16
C PHE A 51 -22.60 -4.29 -11.14
N ALA A 52 -21.89 -5.17 -11.82
CA ALA A 52 -20.42 -5.19 -11.84
C ALA A 52 -19.81 -3.88 -12.37
N HIS A 53 -20.40 -3.30 -13.42
CA HIS A 53 -20.02 -2.01 -13.96
C HIS A 53 -20.38 -0.85 -13.03
N SER A 54 -21.58 -0.86 -12.44
CA SER A 54 -21.98 0.19 -11.49
C SER A 54 -21.11 0.22 -10.23
N TRP A 55 -20.47 -0.89 -9.91
CA TRP A 55 -19.59 -1.04 -8.75
C TRP A 55 -18.13 -0.66 -9.05
N ASP A 56 -17.80 -0.29 -10.28
CA ASP A 56 -16.42 -0.04 -10.69
C ASP A 56 -15.78 1.13 -9.92
N ASP A 57 -16.50 2.25 -9.81
CA ASP A 57 -16.03 3.41 -9.03
C ASP A 57 -15.81 3.06 -7.56
N THR A 58 -16.77 2.34 -6.93
CA THR A 58 -16.62 1.95 -5.52
C THR A 58 -15.47 0.98 -5.31
N ARG A 59 -15.24 0.06 -6.25
CA ARG A 59 -14.08 -0.84 -6.23
C ARG A 59 -12.79 -0.04 -6.37
N SER A 60 -12.73 0.92 -7.29
CA SER A 60 -11.57 1.80 -7.47
C SER A 60 -11.22 2.54 -6.17
N ASP A 61 -12.20 3.20 -5.55
CA ASP A 61 -12.01 3.94 -4.30
C ASP A 61 -11.50 3.04 -3.15
N MET A 62 -12.04 1.82 -3.06
CA MET A 62 -11.60 0.83 -2.07
C MET A 62 -10.18 0.34 -2.36
N THR A 63 -9.86 0.03 -3.61
CA THR A 63 -8.52 -0.40 -4.03
C THR A 63 -7.48 0.67 -3.74
N GLU A 64 -7.77 1.94 -4.05
CA GLU A 64 -6.88 3.07 -3.76
C GLU A 64 -6.65 3.23 -2.25
N SER A 65 -7.73 3.19 -1.46
CA SER A 65 -7.65 3.31 0.01
C SER A 65 -6.83 2.19 0.65
N ILE A 66 -7.03 0.94 0.20
CA ILE A 66 -6.30 -0.23 0.71
C ILE A 66 -4.83 -0.17 0.30
N THR A 67 -4.56 0.26 -0.94
CA THR A 67 -3.19 0.45 -1.44
C THR A 67 -2.44 1.49 -0.61
N GLY A 68 -3.04 2.66 -0.39
CA GLY A 68 -2.44 3.72 0.42
C GLY A 68 -2.15 3.27 1.86
N LEU A 69 -3.06 2.49 2.47
CA LEU A 69 -2.81 1.91 3.80
C LEU A 69 -1.67 0.88 3.78
N GLY A 70 -1.59 0.05 2.73
CA GLY A 70 -0.51 -0.93 2.55
C GLY A 70 0.86 -0.28 2.39
N GLU A 71 0.94 0.78 1.59
CA GLU A 71 2.13 1.60 1.39
C GLU A 71 2.57 2.27 2.69
N ALA A 72 1.64 2.93 3.39
CA ALA A 72 1.93 3.58 4.66
C ALA A 72 2.48 2.59 5.70
N THR A 73 1.88 1.40 5.79
CA THR A 73 2.32 0.37 6.73
C THR A 73 3.72 -0.15 6.37
N THR A 74 3.99 -0.35 5.08
CA THR A 74 5.32 -0.79 4.61
C THR A 74 6.38 0.28 4.88
N ALA A 75 6.07 1.55 4.59
CA ALA A 75 6.96 2.67 4.84
C ALA A 75 7.29 2.85 6.33
N ILE A 76 6.33 2.59 7.22
CA ILE A 76 6.57 2.57 8.66
C ILE A 76 7.61 1.48 9.00
N ALA A 77 7.42 0.24 8.53
CA ALA A 77 8.37 -0.84 8.79
C ALA A 77 9.78 -0.50 8.25
N ASP A 78 9.87 -0.01 7.02
CA ASP A 78 11.13 0.41 6.39
C ASP A 78 11.86 1.49 7.21
N THR A 79 11.12 2.50 7.69
CA THR A 79 11.68 3.61 8.47
C THR A 79 12.26 3.12 9.80
N PHE A 80 11.56 2.22 10.50
CA PHE A 80 12.05 1.66 11.76
C PHE A 80 13.26 0.74 11.56
N GLU A 81 13.24 -0.11 10.52
CA GLU A 81 14.39 -0.97 10.21
C GLU A 81 15.61 -0.16 9.79
N GLN A 82 15.44 0.91 9.00
CA GLN A 82 16.53 1.81 8.64
C GLN A 82 17.12 2.51 9.87
N ALA A 83 16.27 3.04 10.75
CA ALA A 83 16.73 3.69 11.98
C ALA A 83 17.52 2.72 12.89
N ASP A 84 17.08 1.47 12.99
CA ASP A 84 17.78 0.42 13.75
C ASP A 84 19.15 0.07 13.13
N GLN A 85 19.22 -0.05 11.81
CA GLN A 85 20.48 -0.30 11.09
C GLN A 85 21.48 0.85 11.24
N GLU A 86 21.01 2.10 11.16
CA GLU A 86 21.85 3.29 11.36
C GLU A 86 22.41 3.35 12.79
N LEU A 87 21.58 3.00 13.78
CA LEU A 87 22.02 2.93 15.17
C LEU A 87 23.03 1.81 15.40
N ALA A 88 22.79 0.62 14.85
CA ALA A 88 23.72 -0.51 14.92
C ALA A 88 25.09 -0.15 14.29
N ALA A 89 25.09 0.46 13.10
CA ALA A 89 26.30 0.92 12.44
C ALA A 89 27.07 1.98 13.25
N ALA A 90 26.35 2.88 13.94
CA ALA A 90 26.96 3.84 14.84
C ALA A 90 27.61 3.17 16.07
N MET A 91 27.01 2.11 16.60
CA MET A 91 27.55 1.34 17.73
C MET A 91 28.76 0.49 17.33
N ASP A 92 28.75 -0.09 16.13
CA ASP A 92 29.85 -0.91 15.60
C ASP A 92 31.03 -0.07 15.05
N GLY A 93 30.91 1.26 15.06
CA GLY A 93 31.94 2.17 14.51
C GLY A 93 32.08 2.11 12.99
N THR A 94 31.12 1.50 12.30
CA THR A 94 31.06 1.33 10.84
C THR A 94 30.23 2.43 10.15
N SER A 95 29.75 3.42 10.91
CA SER A 95 28.98 4.55 10.38
C SER A 95 29.80 5.35 9.36
N THR A 96 29.60 5.03 8.08
CA THR A 96 29.98 5.89 6.96
C THR A 96 28.78 6.77 6.66
N ALA A 97 28.73 7.94 7.30
CA ALA A 97 27.74 8.96 6.95
C ALA A 97 27.95 9.39 5.48
N PRO A 98 26.93 9.32 4.60
CA PRO A 98 26.98 10.03 3.33
C PRO A 98 26.94 11.55 3.60
N PRO A 99 27.67 12.38 2.83
CA PRO A 99 27.63 13.82 3.03
C PRO A 99 26.21 14.32 2.73
N ALA A 100 25.62 15.00 3.72
CA ALA A 100 24.35 15.70 3.58
C ALA A 100 24.42 16.63 2.36
N ALA A 101 23.61 16.35 1.34
CA ALA A 101 23.46 17.22 0.18
C ALA A 101 22.95 18.59 0.66
N SER A 102 23.70 19.65 0.35
CA SER A 102 23.31 21.01 0.70
C SER A 102 22.07 21.39 -0.11
N ALA A 103 20.91 21.45 0.53
CA ALA A 103 19.75 22.10 -0.04
C ALA A 103 20.01 23.61 -0.04
N GLY A 104 20.29 24.14 -1.24
CA GLY A 104 20.68 25.53 -1.48
C GLY A 104 19.70 26.55 -0.90
N GLY A 105 20.27 27.60 -0.32
CA GLY A 105 19.54 28.75 0.19
C GLY A 105 18.76 29.45 -0.91
N HIS A 106 17.44 29.49 -0.77
CA HIS A 106 16.60 30.43 -1.51
C HIS A 106 16.62 31.77 -0.78
N GLN A 107 17.59 32.62 -1.15
CA GLN A 107 17.66 34.00 -0.71
C GLN A 107 16.54 34.79 -1.42
N VAL A 108 15.49 35.13 -0.68
CA VAL A 108 14.43 36.03 -1.16
C VAL A 108 15.00 37.45 -1.16
N ALA A 109 15.33 37.95 -2.35
CA ALA A 109 15.69 39.34 -2.55
C ALA A 109 14.42 40.23 -2.53
N ARG A 110 14.60 41.42 -1.94
CA ARG A 110 13.65 42.52 -1.80
C ARG A 110 13.09 43.03 -3.13
#